data_AF-A0A2G5T2F7-F1
#
_entry.id   AF-A0A2G5T2F7-F1
#
_cell.length_a   1.000
_cell.length_b   1.000
_cell.length_c   1.000
_cell.angle_alpha   90.00
_cell.angle_beta   90.00
_cell.angle_gamma   90.00
#
_symmetry.space_group_name_H-M   'P 1'
#
loop_
_entity.id
_entity.type
_entity.pdbx_description
1 polymer ?
#
loop_
_entity_poly.entity_id
_entity_poly.type
_entity_poly.pdbx_seq_one_letter_code
_entity_poly.pdbx_strand_id
1 'polypeptide(L)'
;MMPSSSTMHNQLILNAFPHVECLKIFKPLLLNDDDYNSAFAQHSTRMELGTAGRTPAPFNLTVDQLLVSNCLSLKVIDGNFSEEKYNQFFRMWMSGSAPRMEHLHVATVDHEIDENAVLKELICHEATIEVYRKQPNKPGYMHTQSVTRPKDGGVCIVRKDGIKAVVTVENNELEFFVFHPKCYHNDFDWIL
;
A
#
# COMPACT_ATOMS: atom_id res chain seq x y z
N MET A 1 -2.26 14.95 28.71
CA MET A 1 -3.32 13.93 28.96
C MET A 1 -2.62 12.60 29.18
N MET A 2 -2.98 11.82 30.20
CA MET A 2 -2.45 10.46 30.35
C MET A 2 -3.11 9.54 29.31
N PRO A 3 -2.36 8.67 28.62
CA PRO A 3 -2.94 7.73 27.66
C PRO A 3 -3.92 6.78 28.38
N SER A 4 -4.98 6.38 27.67
CA SER A 4 -5.96 5.43 28.21
C SER A 4 -5.31 4.08 28.52
N SER A 5 -5.90 3.30 29.43
CA SER A 5 -5.38 1.96 29.79
C SER A 5 -5.20 1.06 28.55
N SER A 6 -6.13 1.09 27.58
CA SER A 6 -6.03 0.35 26.32
C SER A 6 -4.86 0.79 25.45
N THR A 7 -4.56 2.08 25.43
CA THR A 7 -3.45 2.65 24.65
C THR A 7 -2.10 2.17 25.19
N MET A 8 -1.93 2.17 26.52
CA MET A 8 -0.71 1.65 27.15
C MET A 8 -0.49 0.16 26.89
N HIS A 9 -1.56 -0.65 26.85
CA HIS A 9 -1.45 -2.08 26.55
C HIS A 9 -0.98 -2.33 25.11
N ASN A 10 -1.47 -1.56 24.14
CA ASN A 10 -1.04 -1.70 22.74
C ASN A 10 0.45 -1.34 22.56
N GLN A 11 0.91 -0.29 23.26
CA GLN A 11 2.32 0.10 23.20
C GLN A 11 3.24 -1.00 23.74
N LEU A 12 2.85 -1.67 24.83
CA LEU A 12 3.60 -2.79 25.38
C LEU A 12 3.69 -3.96 24.39
N ILE A 13 2.62 -4.23 23.62
CA ILE A 13 2.62 -5.27 22.58
C ILE A 13 3.58 -4.89 21.45
N LEU A 14 3.49 -3.67 20.92
CA LEU A 14 4.38 -3.20 19.85
C LEU A 14 5.84 -3.22 20.27
N ASN A 15 6.15 -2.88 21.52
CA ASN A 15 7.50 -2.94 22.07
C ASN A 15 7.99 -4.38 22.30
N ALA A 16 7.12 -5.30 22.71
CA ALA A 16 7.46 -6.70 22.95
C ALA A 16 7.72 -7.47 21.64
N PHE A 17 7.09 -7.05 20.54
CA PHE A 17 7.19 -7.70 19.24
C PHE A 17 7.62 -6.71 18.14
N PRO A 18 8.89 -6.24 18.15
CA PRO A 18 9.38 -5.25 17.19
C PRO A 18 9.51 -5.79 15.75
N HIS A 19 9.46 -7.12 15.60
CA HIS A 19 9.52 -7.83 14.34
C HIS A 19 8.36 -8.83 14.25
N VAL A 20 7.42 -8.54 13.36
CA VAL A 20 6.29 -9.42 13.08
C VAL A 20 6.15 -9.62 11.58
N GLU A 21 5.71 -10.82 11.17
CA GLU A 21 5.43 -11.05 9.75
C GLU A 21 4.22 -10.22 9.30
N CYS A 22 3.18 -10.13 10.13
CA CYS A 22 1.96 -9.39 9.84
C CYS A 22 1.50 -8.61 11.07
N LEU A 23 1.40 -7.29 10.95
CA LEU A 23 0.72 -6.44 11.92
C LEU A 23 -0.71 -6.13 11.44
N LYS A 24 -1.70 -6.27 12.33
CA LYS A 24 -3.09 -5.94 12.01
C LYS A 24 -3.64 -4.93 13.00
N ILE A 25 -4.18 -3.81 12.51
CA ILE A 25 -4.75 -2.74 13.32
C ILE A 25 -6.19 -2.53 12.88
N PHE A 26 -7.15 -3.02 13.65
CA PHE A 26 -8.56 -3.05 13.28
C PHE A 26 -9.34 -1.77 13.63
N LYS A 27 -8.85 -0.98 14.59
CA LYS A 27 -9.49 0.28 15.01
C LYS A 27 -8.43 1.37 15.19
N PRO A 28 -8.57 2.52 14.52
CA PRO A 28 -7.58 3.60 14.62
C PRO A 28 -7.60 4.24 16.02
N LEU A 29 -8.76 4.21 16.70
CA LEU A 29 -9.02 4.84 18.01
C LEU A 29 -8.26 4.24 19.20
N LEU A 30 -7.40 3.23 18.99
CA LEU A 30 -6.70 2.53 20.07
C LEU A 30 -5.22 2.89 20.17
N LEU A 31 -4.73 3.80 19.33
CA LEU A 31 -3.38 4.34 19.35
C LEU A 31 -3.46 5.89 19.35
N ASN A 32 -2.65 6.51 20.19
CA ASN A 32 -2.26 7.92 20.17
C ASN A 32 -1.37 8.18 18.94
N ASP A 33 -1.40 9.40 18.40
CA ASP A 33 -0.79 9.74 17.10
C ASP A 33 0.70 9.35 17.01
N ASP A 34 1.48 9.55 18.08
CA ASP A 34 2.90 9.18 18.13
C ASP A 34 3.12 7.66 18.08
N ASP A 35 2.30 6.90 18.80
CA ASP A 35 2.40 5.44 18.89
C ASP A 35 1.92 4.79 17.59
N TYR A 36 0.91 5.37 16.94
CA TYR A 36 0.44 4.97 15.61
C TYR A 36 1.54 5.15 14.56
N ASN A 37 2.24 6.29 14.54
CA ASN A 37 3.35 6.53 13.63
C ASN A 37 4.53 5.58 13.87
N SER A 38 4.81 5.24 15.13
CA SER A 38 5.87 4.29 15.47
C SER A 38 5.62 2.88 14.92
N ALA A 39 4.35 2.48 14.79
CA ALA A 39 3.97 1.18 14.23
C ALA A 39 4.37 1.05 12.75
N PHE A 40 4.32 2.14 11.97
CA PHE A 40 4.77 2.16 10.56
C PHE A 40 6.30 2.04 10.43
N ALA A 41 7.05 2.54 11.43
CA ALA A 41 8.50 2.42 11.45
C ALA A 41 8.98 1.01 11.83
N GLN A 42 8.12 0.18 12.43
CA GLN A 42 8.47 -1.20 12.77
C GLN A 42 8.71 -2.05 11.50
N HIS A 43 9.68 -2.95 11.59
CA HIS A 43 9.98 -3.89 10.51
C HIS A 43 8.91 -4.99 10.48
N SER A 44 7.79 -4.71 9.81
CA SER A 44 6.76 -5.69 9.50
C SER A 44 6.85 -6.10 8.04
N THR A 45 6.71 -7.40 7.73
CA THR A 45 6.63 -7.81 6.31
C THR A 45 5.34 -7.27 5.68
N ARG A 46 4.22 -7.38 6.40
CA ARG A 46 2.90 -6.91 5.97
C ARG A 46 2.19 -6.13 7.08
N MET A 47 1.41 -5.13 6.68
CA MET A 47 0.50 -4.41 7.57
C MET A 47 -0.91 -4.41 6.99
N GLU A 48 -1.91 -4.70 7.83
CA GLU A 48 -3.33 -4.59 7.48
C GLU A 48 -4.02 -3.62 8.44
N LEU A 49 -4.66 -2.60 7.88
CA LEU A 49 -5.37 -1.56 8.61
C LEU A 49 -6.86 -1.66 8.27
N GLY A 50 -7.69 -1.63 9.32
CA GLY A 50 -9.14 -1.63 9.22
C GLY A 50 -9.80 -3.00 9.11
N THR A 51 -11.13 -2.92 9.10
CA THR A 51 -12.04 -4.06 9.07
C THR A 51 -13.00 -3.89 7.91
N ALA A 52 -13.43 -5.00 7.30
CA ALA A 52 -14.48 -4.94 6.28
C ALA A 52 -15.76 -4.28 6.81
N GLY A 53 -16.40 -3.49 5.95
CA GLY A 53 -17.62 -2.74 6.27
C GLY A 53 -17.34 -1.33 6.78
N ARG A 54 -18.41 -0.54 6.87
CA ARG A 54 -18.33 0.88 7.25
C ARG A 54 -17.94 1.04 8.71
N THR A 55 -16.88 1.78 8.97
CA THR A 55 -16.49 2.16 10.34
C THR A 55 -16.94 3.59 10.65
N PRO A 56 -17.23 3.93 11.93
CA PRO A 56 -17.59 5.31 12.28
C PRO A 56 -16.49 6.34 12.04
N ALA A 57 -15.24 5.88 11.89
CA ALA A 57 -14.07 6.68 11.66
C ALA A 57 -13.12 5.91 10.72
N PRO A 58 -13.16 6.20 9.40
CA PRO A 58 -12.25 5.61 8.42
C PRO A 58 -10.77 5.79 8.80
N PHE A 59 -9.91 4.91 8.29
CA PHE A 59 -8.47 5.02 8.50
C PHE A 59 -7.91 6.22 7.72
N ASN A 60 -7.57 7.28 8.44
CA ASN A 60 -6.89 8.44 7.87
C ASN A 60 -5.39 8.17 7.78
N LEU A 61 -4.98 7.53 6.69
CA LEU A 61 -3.57 7.35 6.37
C LEU A 61 -2.97 8.68 5.92
N THR A 62 -1.74 8.96 6.35
CA THR A 62 -0.96 10.11 5.86
C THR A 62 0.07 9.67 4.83
N VAL A 63 0.50 10.60 3.98
CA VAL A 63 1.59 10.34 3.02
C VAL A 63 2.87 9.99 3.77
N ASP A 64 3.17 10.69 4.87
CA ASP A 64 4.34 10.41 5.68
C ASP A 64 4.33 8.98 6.23
N GLN A 65 3.19 8.50 6.73
CA GLN A 65 3.02 7.12 7.19
C GLN A 65 3.32 6.09 6.08
N LEU A 66 2.87 6.34 4.85
CA LEU A 66 3.22 5.49 3.70
C LEU A 66 4.72 5.49 3.41
N LEU A 67 5.36 6.65 3.52
CA LEU A 67 6.77 6.83 3.16
C LEU A 67 7.73 6.26 4.21
N VAL A 68 7.38 6.40 5.49
CA VAL A 68 8.16 5.80 6.60
C VAL A 68 7.83 4.34 6.81
N SER A 69 6.71 3.86 6.23
CA SER A 69 6.32 2.45 6.32
C SER A 69 7.44 1.56 5.81
N ASN A 70 7.98 0.75 6.71
CA ASN A 70 9.07 -0.15 6.39
C ASN A 70 8.59 -1.55 5.98
N CYS A 71 7.34 -1.65 5.51
CA CYS A 71 6.72 -2.90 5.10
C CYS A 71 6.85 -3.17 3.60
N LEU A 72 6.80 -4.46 3.23
CA LEU A 72 6.72 -4.86 1.82
C LEU A 72 5.29 -4.69 1.28
N SER A 73 4.28 -4.84 2.15
CA SER A 73 2.88 -4.74 1.75
C SER A 73 2.03 -4.05 2.80
N LEU A 74 1.29 -3.03 2.37
CA LEU A 74 0.26 -2.37 3.17
C LEU A 74 -1.11 -2.60 2.55
N LYS A 75 -2.07 -3.04 3.37
CA LYS A 75 -3.48 -3.15 3.00
C LYS A 75 -4.30 -2.28 3.92
N VAL A 76 -5.14 -1.41 3.37
CA VAL A 76 -6.03 -0.53 4.13
C VAL A 76 -7.46 -0.77 3.67
N ILE A 77 -8.33 -1.09 4.62
CA ILE A 77 -9.77 -1.24 4.40
C ILE A 77 -10.48 -0.08 5.08
N ASP A 78 -11.42 0.52 4.37
CA ASP A 78 -12.11 1.74 4.79
C ASP A 78 -11.11 2.89 5.02
N GLY A 79 -10.22 3.08 4.04
CA GLY A 79 -9.26 4.18 4.03
C GLY A 79 -9.93 5.48 3.59
N ASN A 80 -9.56 6.61 4.22
CA ASN A 80 -9.93 7.94 3.75
C ASN A 80 -8.69 8.68 3.26
N PHE A 81 -8.24 8.31 2.07
CA PHE A 81 -7.06 8.86 1.44
C PHE A 81 -7.47 9.60 0.18
N SER A 82 -7.18 10.90 0.11
CA SER A 82 -7.55 11.70 -1.05
C SER A 82 -6.66 11.40 -2.25
N GLU A 83 -7.16 11.70 -3.44
CA GLU A 83 -6.45 11.60 -4.71
C GLU A 83 -5.15 12.40 -4.70
N GLU A 84 -5.16 13.59 -4.08
CA GLU A 84 -3.97 14.42 -3.88
C GLU A 84 -2.89 13.68 -3.08
N LYS A 85 -3.26 12.95 -2.03
CA LYS A 85 -2.32 12.19 -1.22
C LYS A 85 -1.78 10.98 -1.99
N TYR A 86 -2.60 10.28 -2.78
CA TYR A 86 -2.12 9.21 -3.67
C TYR A 86 -1.12 9.74 -4.68
N ASN A 87 -1.48 10.83 -5.34
CA ASN A 87 -0.62 11.50 -6.32
C ASN A 87 0.71 11.92 -5.70
N GLN A 88 0.69 12.54 -4.51
CA GLN A 88 1.90 12.91 -3.78
C GLN A 88 2.77 11.69 -3.46
N PHE A 89 2.17 10.62 -2.94
CA PHE A 89 2.88 9.37 -2.67
C PHE A 89 3.55 8.83 -3.93
N PHE A 90 2.85 8.76 -5.07
CA PHE A 90 3.42 8.25 -6.31
C PHE A 90 4.56 9.13 -6.85
N ARG A 91 4.45 10.47 -6.81
CA ARG A 91 5.57 11.36 -7.16
C ARG A 91 6.79 11.10 -6.29
N MET A 92 6.59 10.91 -4.99
CA MET A 92 7.68 10.65 -4.04
C MET A 92 8.28 9.25 -4.22
N TRP A 93 7.45 8.24 -4.49
CA TRP A 93 7.90 6.90 -4.83
C TRP A 93 8.70 6.90 -6.13
N MET A 94 8.22 7.56 -7.20
CA MET A 94 8.94 7.72 -8.47
C MET A 94 10.29 8.42 -8.27
N SER A 95 10.40 9.29 -7.27
CA SER A 95 11.64 9.98 -6.89
C SER A 95 12.57 9.12 -6.00
N GLY A 96 12.21 7.88 -5.67
CA GLY A 96 13.03 6.93 -4.91
C GLY A 96 12.63 6.70 -3.46
N SER A 97 11.52 7.27 -3.00
CA SER A 97 11.04 7.07 -1.62
C SER A 97 10.33 5.71 -1.46
N ALA A 98 10.14 5.28 -0.20
CA ALA A 98 9.55 3.98 0.13
C ALA A 98 10.18 2.79 -0.64
N PRO A 99 11.52 2.61 -0.58
CA PRO A 99 12.25 1.70 -1.46
C PRO A 99 11.87 0.22 -1.30
N ARG A 100 11.33 -0.14 -0.13
CA ARG A 100 10.91 -1.50 0.22
C ARG A 100 9.44 -1.78 -0.05
N MET A 101 8.62 -0.77 -0.33
CA MET A 101 7.21 -0.98 -0.61
C MET A 101 7.09 -1.77 -1.91
N GLU A 102 6.40 -2.90 -1.86
CA GLU A 102 6.16 -3.74 -3.02
C GLU A 102 4.68 -3.86 -3.39
N HIS A 103 3.78 -3.53 -2.46
CA HIS A 103 2.34 -3.60 -2.64
C HIS A 103 1.59 -2.62 -1.72
N LEU A 104 0.69 -1.82 -2.28
CA LEU A 104 -0.27 -1.00 -1.55
C LEU A 104 -1.67 -1.30 -2.09
N HIS A 105 -2.57 -1.69 -1.19
CA HIS A 105 -3.99 -1.83 -1.47
C HIS A 105 -4.77 -0.89 -0.55
N VAL A 106 -5.64 -0.07 -1.12
CA VAL A 106 -6.56 0.77 -0.34
C VAL A 106 -7.96 0.63 -0.90
N ALA A 107 -8.88 0.15 -0.07
CA ALA A 107 -10.30 0.09 -0.37
C ALA A 107 -11.04 1.19 0.41
N THR A 108 -11.88 1.95 -0.29
CA THR A 108 -12.71 3.02 0.27
C THR A 108 -14.18 2.58 0.28
N VAL A 109 -14.89 2.85 1.39
CA VAL A 109 -16.31 2.45 1.51
C VAL A 109 -17.25 3.58 1.09
N ASP A 110 -16.85 4.82 1.32
CA ASP A 110 -17.73 5.99 1.30
C ASP A 110 -17.50 6.95 0.12
N HIS A 111 -16.51 6.70 -0.73
CA HIS A 111 -16.24 7.51 -1.93
C HIS A 111 -15.62 6.68 -3.04
N GLU A 112 -15.87 7.10 -4.27
CA GLU A 112 -15.17 6.59 -5.45
C GLU A 112 -13.81 7.26 -5.56
N ILE A 113 -12.81 6.51 -6.02
CA ILE A 113 -11.46 7.02 -6.28
C ILE A 113 -11.41 7.48 -7.74
N ASP A 114 -11.14 8.76 -7.98
CA ASP A 114 -10.93 9.27 -9.34
C ASP A 114 -9.51 8.96 -9.82
N GLU A 115 -9.37 7.94 -10.67
CA GLU A 115 -8.11 7.53 -11.28
C GLU A 115 -7.39 8.70 -11.99
N ASN A 116 -8.12 9.55 -12.70
CA ASN A 116 -7.52 10.66 -13.45
C ASN A 116 -6.91 11.69 -12.50
N ALA A 117 -7.57 11.95 -11.36
CA ALA A 117 -7.05 12.84 -10.33
C ALA A 117 -5.83 12.22 -9.62
N VAL A 118 -5.86 10.92 -9.34
CA VAL A 118 -4.73 10.18 -8.76
C VAL A 118 -3.49 10.22 -9.66
N LEU A 119 -3.67 10.09 -10.97
CA LEU A 119 -2.57 10.00 -11.94
C LEU A 119 -2.19 11.34 -12.57
N LYS A 120 -2.86 12.43 -12.18
CA LYS A 120 -2.65 13.76 -12.74
C LYS A 120 -1.17 14.17 -12.69
N GLU A 121 -0.65 14.60 -13.83
CA GLU A 121 0.75 15.08 -14.02
C GLU A 121 1.84 14.03 -13.77
N LEU A 122 1.48 12.74 -13.60
CA LEU A 122 2.47 11.66 -13.56
C LEU A 122 2.90 11.28 -14.97
N ILE A 123 4.17 10.89 -15.12
CA ILE A 123 4.65 10.25 -16.34
C ILE A 123 4.20 8.79 -16.28
N CYS A 124 3.20 8.49 -17.08
CA CYS A 124 2.46 7.25 -17.09
C CYS A 124 2.63 6.57 -18.45
N HIS A 125 2.65 5.24 -18.44
CA HIS A 125 2.70 4.41 -19.64
C HIS A 125 1.57 3.38 -19.59
N GLU A 126 1.01 3.03 -20.74
CA GLU A 126 0.01 1.96 -20.79
C GLU A 126 0.62 0.63 -20.30
N ALA A 127 -0.11 -0.07 -19.44
CA ALA A 127 0.29 -1.39 -18.99
C ALA A 127 -0.06 -2.42 -20.09
N THR A 128 0.93 -2.84 -20.87
CA THR A 128 0.74 -3.82 -21.95
C THR A 128 1.04 -5.27 -21.53
N ILE A 129 1.32 -5.53 -20.25
CA ILE A 129 2.02 -6.74 -19.80
C ILE A 129 1.20 -7.59 -18.85
N GLU A 130 1.08 -8.89 -19.11
CA GLU A 130 0.66 -9.87 -18.09
C GLU A 130 1.79 -10.06 -17.07
N VAL A 131 1.67 -9.46 -15.88
CA VAL A 131 2.68 -9.64 -14.85
C VAL A 131 2.30 -10.78 -13.91
N TYR A 132 3.18 -11.77 -13.78
CA TYR A 132 2.99 -12.89 -12.86
C TYR A 132 3.86 -12.73 -11.61
N ARG A 133 3.26 -12.25 -10.52
CA ARG A 133 3.96 -12.23 -9.23
C ARG A 133 3.69 -13.49 -8.43
N LYS A 134 4.71 -14.34 -8.27
CA LYS A 134 4.75 -15.30 -7.16
C LYS A 134 4.99 -14.51 -5.86
N GLN A 135 4.00 -14.44 -4.97
CA GLN A 135 4.21 -13.85 -3.64
C GLN A 135 5.18 -14.76 -2.85
N PRO A 136 6.33 -14.27 -2.35
CA PRO A 136 7.34 -15.14 -1.73
C PRO A 136 6.94 -15.76 -0.39
N ASN A 137 5.88 -15.27 0.28
CA ASN A 137 5.63 -15.53 1.70
C ASN A 137 4.17 -15.93 2.03
N LYS A 138 3.54 -16.82 1.25
CA LYS A 138 2.24 -17.41 1.62
C LYS A 138 2.28 -18.95 1.58
N PRO A 139 1.42 -19.65 2.34
CA PRO A 139 1.19 -21.09 2.19
C PRO A 139 0.40 -21.45 0.93
N GLY A 140 0.60 -22.70 0.47
CA GLY A 140 0.17 -23.35 -0.79
C GLY A 140 -1.18 -22.95 -1.42
N TYR A 141 -2.18 -22.63 -0.61
CA TYR A 141 -3.56 -22.36 -1.04
C TYR A 141 -3.87 -20.88 -1.31
N MET A 142 -2.93 -19.96 -1.07
CA MET A 142 -3.04 -18.53 -1.43
C MET A 142 -2.05 -18.10 -2.54
N HIS A 143 -1.32 -19.04 -3.16
CA HIS A 143 -0.37 -18.75 -4.23
C HIS A 143 -1.03 -18.33 -5.56
N THR A 144 -2.35 -18.40 -5.65
CA THR A 144 -3.11 -18.04 -6.85
C THR A 144 -3.86 -16.74 -6.62
N GLN A 145 -3.13 -15.65 -6.39
CA GLN A 145 -3.57 -14.37 -6.93
C GLN A 145 -2.79 -14.17 -8.21
N SER A 146 -3.41 -14.58 -9.32
CA SER A 146 -3.07 -14.11 -10.65
C SER A 146 -3.05 -12.58 -10.56
N VAL A 147 -1.87 -11.96 -10.60
CA VAL A 147 -1.83 -10.50 -10.73
C VAL A 147 -2.52 -10.19 -12.04
N THR A 148 -3.55 -9.36 -11.92
CA THR A 148 -4.54 -9.05 -12.92
C THR A 148 -3.85 -8.65 -14.20
N ARG A 149 -4.30 -9.26 -15.30
CA ARG A 149 -4.02 -8.80 -16.65
C ARG A 149 -4.36 -7.31 -16.72
N PRO A 150 -3.44 -6.41 -17.07
CA PRO A 150 -3.78 -5.02 -17.35
C PRO A 150 -4.58 -4.84 -18.63
N LYS A 151 -5.17 -5.91 -19.19
CA LYS A 151 -5.87 -5.90 -20.48
C LYS A 151 -7.01 -4.88 -20.53
N ASP A 152 -7.52 -4.46 -19.37
CA ASP A 152 -8.70 -3.60 -19.27
C ASP A 152 -8.48 -2.27 -18.51
N GLY A 153 -7.24 -1.80 -18.30
CA GLY A 153 -7.01 -0.39 -17.90
C GLY A 153 -6.12 -0.10 -16.68
N GLY A 154 -4.92 -0.68 -16.60
CA GLY A 154 -3.92 -0.28 -15.60
C GLY A 154 -2.87 0.68 -16.15
N VAL A 155 -2.27 1.49 -15.28
CA VAL A 155 -1.24 2.46 -15.65
C VAL A 155 0.11 2.12 -15.01
N CYS A 156 1.16 2.07 -15.84
CA CYS A 156 2.52 1.87 -15.40
C CYS A 156 3.19 3.20 -15.02
N ILE A 157 3.84 3.23 -13.86
CA ILE A 157 4.76 4.31 -13.45
C ILE A 157 6.17 3.75 -13.21
N VAL A 158 7.17 4.58 -13.47
CA VAL A 158 8.58 4.19 -13.38
C VAL A 158 9.29 5.05 -12.35
N ARG A 159 10.01 4.38 -11.45
CA ARG A 159 10.88 5.02 -10.47
C ARG A 159 12.23 5.38 -11.08
N LYS A 160 12.90 6.39 -10.54
CA LYS A 160 14.20 6.88 -11.03
C LYS A 160 15.31 5.83 -11.16
N ASP A 161 15.20 4.71 -10.44
CA ASP A 161 16.13 3.58 -10.49
C ASP A 161 15.71 2.50 -11.53
N GLY A 162 14.68 2.79 -12.34
CA GLY A 162 14.14 1.91 -13.38
C GLY A 162 13.15 0.87 -12.86
N ILE A 163 12.86 0.85 -11.55
CA ILE A 163 11.85 -0.06 -10.99
C ILE A 163 10.46 0.39 -11.41
N LYS A 164 9.64 -0.57 -11.85
CA LYS A 164 8.33 -0.32 -12.45
C LYS A 164 7.24 -0.73 -11.50
N ALA A 165 6.11 -0.03 -11.58
CA ALA A 165 4.92 -0.38 -10.84
C ALA A 165 3.68 -0.16 -11.69
N VAL A 166 2.61 -0.92 -11.41
CA VAL A 166 1.28 -0.70 -11.97
C VAL A 166 0.38 -0.16 -10.89
N VAL A 167 -0.41 0.86 -11.26
CA VAL A 167 -1.52 1.40 -10.49
C VAL A 167 -2.80 1.01 -11.23
N THR A 168 -3.78 0.50 -10.50
CA THR A 168 -5.15 0.28 -11.00
C THR A 168 -6.14 0.85 -10.01
N VAL A 169 -7.24 1.38 -10.52
CA VAL A 169 -8.38 1.81 -9.71
C VAL A 169 -9.63 1.12 -10.23
N GLU A 170 -10.24 0.27 -9.41
CA GLU A 170 -11.45 -0.47 -9.78
C GLU A 170 -12.36 -0.63 -8.56
N ASN A 171 -13.66 -0.40 -8.70
CA ASN A 171 -14.65 -0.66 -7.63
C ASN A 171 -14.30 -0.01 -6.27
N ASN A 172 -13.80 1.23 -6.28
CA ASN A 172 -13.36 1.97 -5.08
C ASN A 172 -12.15 1.36 -4.38
N GLU A 173 -11.39 0.53 -5.10
CA GLU A 173 -10.13 -0.02 -4.65
C GLU A 173 -9.00 0.53 -5.52
N LEU A 174 -7.98 1.08 -4.86
CA LEU A 174 -6.71 1.40 -5.49
C LEU A 174 -5.71 0.29 -5.17
N GLU A 175 -5.09 -0.23 -6.22
CA GLU A 175 -4.05 -1.24 -6.13
C GLU A 175 -2.77 -0.70 -6.76
N PHE A 176 -1.67 -0.84 -6.04
CA PHE A 176 -0.34 -0.47 -6.50
C PHE A 176 0.63 -1.64 -6.29
N PHE A 177 1.22 -2.13 -7.38
CA PHE A 177 2.16 -3.24 -7.35
C PHE A 177 3.50 -2.86 -7.94
N VAL A 178 4.57 -3.08 -7.18
CA VAL A 178 5.93 -2.94 -7.68
C VAL A 178 6.41 -4.26 -8.28
N PHE A 179 7.06 -4.17 -9.42
CA PHE A 179 7.67 -5.28 -10.12
C PHE A 179 9.16 -5.29 -9.91
N HIS A 180 9.64 -6.28 -9.14
CA HIS A 180 11.07 -6.54 -9.08
C HIS A 180 11.51 -7.13 -10.43
N PRO A 181 12.69 -6.76 -10.98
CA PRO A 181 13.24 -7.36 -12.22
C PRO A 181 13.33 -8.89 -12.25
N LYS A 182 13.19 -9.54 -11.09
CA LYS A 182 13.18 -11.01 -10.95
C LYS A 182 11.78 -11.62 -11.09
N CYS A 183 10.75 -10.78 -11.18
CA CYS A 183 9.33 -11.15 -11.15
C CYS A 183 8.63 -11.03 -12.52
N TYR A 184 9.35 -10.70 -13.58
CA TYR A 184 8.82 -10.69 -14.96
C TYR A 184 9.88 -11.22 -15.94
N HIS A 185 9.43 -11.87 -17.02
CA HIS A 185 10.27 -12.19 -18.17
C HIS A 185 10.02 -11.12 -19.25
N ASN A 186 11.04 -10.29 -19.50
CA ASN A 186 11.38 -9.56 -20.73
C ASN A 186 10.38 -8.72 -21.55
N ASP A 187 9.15 -8.45 -21.13
CA ASP A 187 8.26 -7.57 -21.93
C ASP A 187 8.29 -6.08 -21.55
N PHE A 188 9.11 -5.70 -20.56
CA PHE A 188 9.23 -4.31 -20.12
C PHE A 188 10.17 -3.44 -20.97
N ASP A 189 10.88 -4.02 -21.95
CA ASP A 189 11.91 -3.31 -22.75
C ASP A 189 11.33 -2.34 -23.79
N TRP A 190 10.01 -2.34 -24.00
CA TRP A 190 9.32 -1.51 -24.99
C TRP A 190 8.68 -0.24 -24.41
N ILE A 191 8.73 -0.06 -23.09
CA ILE A 191 8.25 1.16 -22.43
C ILE A 191 9.42 2.14 -22.36
N LEU A 192 9.62 2.90 -23.44
CA LEU A 192 10.45 4.10 -23.52
C LEU A 192 9.57 5.34 -23.41
#